data_AF-A0A4S4K6L5-F1
#
_entry.id   AF-A0A4S4K6L5-F1
#
_cell.length_a   1.000
_cell.length_b   1.000
_cell.length_c   1.000
_cell.angle_alpha   90.00
_cell.angle_beta   90.00
_cell.angle_gamma   90.00
#
_symmetry.space_group_name_H-M   'P 1'
#
loop_
_entity.id
_entity.type
_entity.pdbx_description
1 polymer ?
#
loop_
_entity_poly.entity_id
_entity_poly.type
_entity_poly.pdbx_seq_one_letter_code
_entity_poly.pdbx_strand_id
1 'polypeptide(L)'
;MSYTDISLSELQKTMDVQGMEVVENQKESVVGSQGSCRPDQRSNPTSSQIAPAVLQCKIEFKNVPDNEKVSAFKGLLKAYQTEINNLTKRSKSAEDAFLNVYKILAEAPDPYPLLKAAVDQTVKVAEEAKEFENELKRLREENDALRTERLNETLSL
;
A
#
# COMPACT_ATOMS: atom_id res chain seq x y z
N MET A 1 -4.81 1.84 -17.60
CA MET A 1 -4.92 1.35 -16.22
C MET A 1 -6.31 1.71 -15.74
N SER A 2 -7.28 0.85 -16.04
CA SER A 2 -8.62 0.91 -15.46
C SER A 2 -8.58 0.26 -14.07
N TYR A 3 -9.45 0.69 -13.14
CA TYR A 3 -9.62 0.01 -11.86
C TYR A 3 -10.05 -1.47 -12.02
N THR A 4 -10.58 -1.84 -13.18
CA THR A 4 -10.87 -3.24 -13.55
C THR A 4 -9.61 -4.08 -13.78
N ASP A 5 -8.49 -3.45 -14.15
CA ASP A 5 -7.23 -4.14 -14.44
C ASP A 5 -6.49 -4.50 -13.14
N ILE A 6 -6.76 -3.76 -12.06
CA ILE A 6 -6.25 -3.99 -10.71
C ILE A 6 -7.36 -4.73 -9.96
N SER A 7 -7.57 -6.01 -10.27
CA SER A 7 -8.55 -6.86 -9.57
C SER A 7 -8.20 -6.94 -8.09
N LEU A 8 -8.73 -6.02 -7.27
CA LEU A 8 -8.43 -5.89 -5.84
C LEU A 8 -8.74 -7.19 -5.10
N SER A 9 -9.79 -7.90 -5.51
CA SER A 9 -10.18 -9.19 -4.95
C SER A 9 -9.15 -10.30 -5.18
N GLU A 10 -8.49 -10.31 -6.34
CA GLU A 10 -7.41 -11.28 -6.62
C GLU A 10 -6.10 -10.87 -5.96
N LEU A 11 -5.82 -9.56 -5.93
CA LEU A 11 -4.67 -9.00 -5.23
C LEU A 11 -4.75 -9.27 -3.73
N GLN A 12 -5.91 -9.03 -3.10
CA GLN A 12 -6.15 -9.34 -1.69
C GLN A 12 -5.91 -10.82 -1.39
N LYS A 13 -6.49 -11.75 -2.17
CA LYS A 13 -6.23 -13.20 -2.01
C LYS A 13 -4.74 -13.54 -2.08
N THR A 14 -4.01 -12.94 -3.01
CA THR A 14 -2.57 -13.19 -3.16
C THR A 14 -1.80 -12.63 -1.97
N MET A 15 -2.16 -11.44 -1.52
CA MET A 15 -1.55 -10.80 -0.35
C MET A 15 -1.87 -11.52 0.96
N ASP A 16 -3.06 -12.13 1.10
CA ASP A 16 -3.44 -12.94 2.26
C ASP A 16 -2.50 -14.15 2.41
N VAL A 17 -2.26 -14.86 1.31
CA VAL A 17 -1.34 -16.01 1.29
C VAL A 17 0.08 -15.58 1.67
N GLN A 18 0.57 -14.50 1.05
CA GLN A 18 1.90 -13.96 1.34
C GLN A 18 2.03 -13.44 2.78
N GLY A 19 0.98 -12.81 3.31
CA GLY A 19 0.93 -12.33 4.69
C GLY A 19 1.02 -13.47 5.70
N MET A 20 0.30 -14.57 5.47
CA MET A 20 0.41 -15.75 6.33
C MET A 20 1.81 -16.38 6.29
N GLU A 21 2.40 -16.51 5.09
CA GLU A 21 3.75 -17.06 4.91
C GLU A 21 4.80 -16.21 5.65
N VAL A 22 4.70 -14.88 5.55
CA VAL A 22 5.59 -13.97 6.28
C VAL A 22 5.46 -14.16 7.80
N VAL A 23 4.24 -14.29 8.32
CA VAL A 23 4.01 -14.52 9.76
C VAL A 23 4.57 -15.87 10.22
N GLU A 24 4.46 -16.92 9.41
CA GLU A 24 5.02 -18.24 9.69
C GLU A 24 6.55 -18.18 9.71
N ASN A 25 7.16 -17.54 8.71
CA ASN A 25 8.61 -17.33 8.64
C ASN A 25 9.15 -16.51 9.82
N GLN A 26 8.40 -15.50 10.30
CA GLN A 26 8.75 -14.76 11.50
C GLN A 26 8.78 -15.64 12.75
N LYS A 27 7.80 -16.55 12.91
CA LYS A 27 7.75 -17.49 14.04
C LYS A 27 8.94 -18.43 14.04
N GLU A 28 9.29 -19.02 12.90
CA GLU A 28 10.46 -19.90 12.78
C GLU A 28 11.77 -19.16 13.12
N SER A 29 11.89 -17.90 12.68
CA SER A 29 13.07 -17.07 12.93
C SER A 29 13.23 -16.67 14.42
N VAL A 30 12.12 -16.45 15.14
CA VAL A 30 12.14 -16.15 16.59
C VAL A 30 12.57 -17.38 17.40
N VAL A 31 12.13 -18.58 17.02
CA VAL A 31 12.51 -19.84 17.68
C VAL A 31 14.00 -20.16 17.46
N GLY A 32 14.54 -19.85 16.27
CA GLY A 32 15.98 -19.99 16.01
C GLY A 32 16.88 -18.96 16.75
N SER A 33 16.35 -17.77 17.03
CA SER A 33 17.11 -16.67 17.65
C SER A 33 17.19 -16.74 19.18
N GLN A 34 16.31 -17.50 19.85
CA GLN A 34 16.29 -17.63 21.31
C GLN A 34 17.41 -18.54 21.86
N GLY A 35 18.12 -19.25 20.98
CA GLY A 35 19.16 -20.21 21.35
C GLY A 35 20.59 -19.67 21.45
N SER A 36 20.91 -18.45 20.98
CA SER A 36 22.32 -18.02 20.99
C SER A 36 22.55 -16.51 21.01
N CYS A 37 23.29 -16.09 22.03
CA CYS A 37 24.09 -14.86 22.16
C CYS A 37 23.35 -13.52 22.36
N ARG A 38 23.57 -12.94 23.55
CA ARG A 38 23.16 -11.58 23.94
C ARG A 38 23.75 -10.52 23.01
N PRO A 39 22.99 -9.47 22.62
CA PRO A 39 23.53 -8.37 21.83
C PRO A 39 24.37 -7.44 22.72
N ASP A 40 25.67 -7.32 22.41
CA ASP A 40 26.56 -6.30 22.96
C ASP A 40 26.20 -4.94 22.32
N GLN A 41 25.77 -3.99 23.15
CA GLN A 41 25.44 -2.63 22.73
C GLN A 41 26.73 -1.84 22.51
N ARG A 42 27.26 -1.84 21.29
CA ARG A 42 28.29 -0.87 20.91
C ARG A 42 28.05 -0.35 19.50
N SER A 43 27.48 0.87 19.44
CA SER A 43 27.45 1.83 18.33
C SER A 43 27.32 1.27 16.90
N ASN A 44 26.10 1.40 16.34
CA ASN A 44 25.78 1.07 14.95
C ASN A 44 26.55 1.96 13.96
N PRO A 45 27.26 1.41 12.97
CA PRO A 45 27.49 2.09 11.70
C PRO A 45 26.21 2.05 10.87
N THR A 46 25.95 3.10 10.11
CA THR A 46 24.79 3.24 9.22
C THR A 46 24.74 2.11 8.19
N SER A 47 23.56 1.48 8.01
CA SER A 47 23.30 0.25 7.25
C SER A 47 23.72 0.24 5.76
N SER A 48 24.16 1.38 5.21
CA SER A 48 24.58 1.53 3.81
C SER A 48 26.05 1.11 3.56
N GLN A 49 26.88 1.01 4.61
CA GLN A 49 28.34 0.81 4.46
C GLN A 49 28.85 -0.61 4.83
N ILE A 50 27.98 -1.58 5.12
CA ILE A 50 28.41 -2.81 5.83
C ILE A 50 28.60 -4.03 4.91
N ALA A 51 27.83 -4.14 3.83
CA ALA A 51 28.09 -5.11 2.76
C ALA A 51 29.52 -5.01 2.16
N PRO A 52 30.09 -3.79 1.93
CA PRO A 52 31.49 -3.69 1.52
C PRO A 52 32.47 -4.07 2.63
N ALA A 53 32.09 -4.01 3.92
CA ALA A 53 32.99 -4.33 5.03
C ALA A 53 33.33 -5.83 5.12
N VAL A 54 32.37 -6.74 4.94
CA VAL A 54 32.67 -8.19 4.92
C VAL A 54 33.52 -8.55 3.71
N LEU A 55 33.21 -7.97 2.54
CA LEU A 55 33.97 -8.19 1.31
C LEU A 55 35.41 -7.70 1.47
N GLN A 56 35.59 -6.52 2.05
CA GLN A 56 36.88 -5.92 2.35
C GLN A 56 37.68 -6.77 3.36
N CYS A 57 37.08 -7.18 4.49
CA CYS A 57 37.73 -8.06 5.45
C CYS A 57 38.12 -9.42 4.84
N LYS A 58 37.36 -9.94 3.86
CA LYS A 58 37.68 -11.17 3.14
C LYS A 58 38.91 -11.01 2.24
N ILE A 59 39.02 -9.86 1.57
CA ILE A 59 40.18 -9.51 0.73
C ILE A 59 41.41 -9.31 1.62
N GLU A 60 41.27 -8.58 2.72
CA GLU A 60 42.33 -8.35 3.69
C GLU A 60 42.82 -9.67 4.30
N PHE A 61 41.92 -10.54 4.74
CA PHE A 61 42.27 -11.86 5.29
C PHE A 61 43.04 -12.75 4.30
N LYS A 62 42.72 -12.68 3.00
CA LYS A 62 43.47 -13.42 1.97
C LYS A 62 44.93 -12.96 1.84
N ASN A 63 45.22 -11.70 2.19
CA ASN A 63 46.55 -11.10 2.09
C ASN A 63 47.35 -11.22 3.40
N VAL A 64 46.77 -11.76 4.47
CA VAL A 64 47.47 -11.95 5.76
C VAL A 64 48.42 -13.16 5.68
N PRO A 65 49.68 -13.05 6.15
CA PRO A 65 50.62 -14.17 6.22
C PRO A 65 50.15 -15.26 7.20
N ASP A 66 50.54 -16.52 6.96
CA ASP A 66 49.99 -17.68 7.67
C ASP A 66 50.17 -17.64 9.20
N ASN A 67 51.23 -16.98 9.72
CA ASN A 67 51.46 -16.83 11.16
C ASN A 67 50.45 -15.90 11.85
N GLU A 68 49.81 -15.00 11.10
CA GLU A 68 48.88 -13.97 11.60
C GLU A 68 47.42 -14.28 11.23
N LYS A 69 47.16 -15.26 10.36
CA LYS A 69 45.79 -15.65 9.97
C LYS A 69 44.91 -16.02 11.15
N VAL A 70 45.45 -16.71 12.16
CA VAL A 70 44.68 -17.13 13.34
C VAL A 70 44.19 -15.92 14.15
N SER A 71 44.98 -14.84 14.23
CA SER A 71 44.59 -13.62 14.92
C SER A 71 43.55 -12.81 14.12
N ALA A 72 43.71 -12.75 12.79
CA ALA A 72 42.79 -12.08 11.87
C ALA A 72 41.42 -12.77 11.74
N PHE A 73 41.35 -14.09 12.00
CA PHE A 73 40.13 -14.89 11.85
C PHE A 73 38.98 -14.41 12.75
N LYS A 74 39.30 -13.93 13.96
CA LYS A 74 38.33 -13.39 14.91
C LYS A 74 37.65 -12.12 14.38
N GLY A 75 38.37 -11.28 13.66
CA GLY A 75 37.83 -10.08 13.01
C GLY A 75 36.87 -10.44 11.87
N LEU A 76 37.27 -11.40 11.04
CA LEU A 76 36.45 -11.89 9.93
C LEU A 76 35.13 -12.51 10.42
N LEU A 77 35.17 -13.36 11.46
CA LEU A 77 33.96 -13.94 12.06
C LEU A 77 33.00 -12.87 12.60
N LYS A 78 33.53 -11.83 13.26
CA LYS A 78 32.71 -10.70 13.75
C LYS A 78 32.07 -9.92 12.60
N ALA A 79 32.80 -9.70 11.50
CA ALA A 79 32.26 -9.04 10.31
C ALA A 79 31.10 -9.86 9.72
N TYR A 80 31.27 -11.19 9.59
CA TYR A 80 30.20 -12.09 9.16
C TYR A 80 28.97 -12.06 10.08
N GLN A 81 29.17 -12.15 11.40
CA GLN A 81 28.07 -12.11 12.35
C GLN A 81 27.31 -10.77 12.28
N THR A 82 28.04 -9.67 12.09
CA THR A 82 27.44 -8.34 11.95
C THR A 82 26.59 -8.27 10.69
N GLU A 83 27.08 -8.78 9.56
CA GLU A 83 26.32 -8.79 8.31
C GLU A 83 25.09 -9.69 8.38
N ILE A 84 25.19 -10.88 8.99
CA ILE A 84 24.04 -11.75 9.26
C ILE A 84 22.99 -10.99 10.08
N ASN A 85 23.39 -10.35 11.19
CA ASN A 85 22.47 -9.59 12.03
C ASN A 85 21.80 -8.44 11.27
N ASN A 86 22.53 -7.78 10.36
CA ASN A 86 21.99 -6.69 9.56
C ASN A 86 21.01 -7.18 8.50
N LEU A 87 21.32 -8.28 7.82
CA LEU A 87 20.40 -8.96 6.91
C LEU A 87 19.12 -9.35 7.64
N THR A 88 19.22 -9.95 8.83
CA THR A 88 18.06 -10.29 9.66
C THR A 88 17.24 -9.06 10.04
N LYS A 89 17.89 -7.96 10.47
CA LYS A 89 17.20 -6.69 10.79
C LYS A 89 16.49 -6.10 9.57
N ARG A 90 17.14 -6.11 8.41
CA ARG A 90 16.56 -5.58 7.17
C ARG A 90 15.40 -6.43 6.68
N SER A 91 15.49 -7.76 6.81
CA SER A 91 14.38 -8.69 6.51
C SER A 91 13.18 -8.38 7.38
N LYS A 92 13.36 -8.33 8.71
CA LYS A 92 12.28 -7.99 9.65
C LYS A 92 11.64 -6.64 9.36
N SER A 93 12.45 -5.62 9.08
CA SER A 93 11.92 -4.30 8.72
C SER A 93 11.10 -4.31 7.43
N ALA A 94 11.47 -5.13 6.44
CA ALA A 94 10.71 -5.25 5.19
C ALA A 94 9.41 -6.05 5.39
N GLU A 95 9.47 -7.13 6.18
CA GLU A 95 8.30 -7.92 6.57
C GLU A 95 7.28 -7.07 7.34
N ASP A 96 7.73 -6.29 8.33
CA ASP A 96 6.86 -5.40 9.11
C ASP A 96 6.23 -4.32 8.22
N ALA A 97 7.01 -3.72 7.30
CA ALA A 97 6.50 -2.74 6.36
C ALA A 97 5.44 -3.35 5.42
N PHE A 98 5.67 -4.57 4.92
CA PHE A 98 4.70 -5.30 4.11
C PHE A 98 3.40 -5.56 4.88
N LEU A 99 3.50 -6.10 6.11
CA LEU A 99 2.32 -6.40 6.93
C LEU A 99 1.52 -5.15 7.29
N ASN A 100 2.18 -4.01 7.52
CA ASN A 100 1.50 -2.73 7.76
C ASN A 100 0.67 -2.28 6.55
N VAL A 101 1.24 -2.35 5.34
CA VAL A 101 0.51 -1.99 4.11
C VAL A 101 -0.60 -2.99 3.83
N TYR A 102 -0.32 -4.29 3.97
CA TYR A 102 -1.29 -5.36 3.82
C TYR A 102 -2.51 -5.15 4.73
N LYS A 103 -2.29 -4.84 6.01
CA LYS A 103 -3.38 -4.59 6.96
C LYS A 103 -4.33 -3.49 6.47
N ILE A 104 -3.78 -2.37 6.00
CA ILE A 104 -4.58 -1.24 5.48
C ILE A 104 -5.37 -1.66 4.24
N LEU A 105 -4.75 -2.42 3.33
CA LEU A 105 -5.39 -2.87 2.10
C LEU A 105 -6.43 -3.98 2.31
N ALA A 106 -6.24 -4.83 3.32
CA ALA A 106 -7.18 -5.88 3.68
C ALA A 106 -8.41 -5.33 4.42
N GLU A 107 -8.23 -4.26 5.21
CA GLU A 107 -9.33 -3.59 5.93
C GLU A 107 -10.10 -2.59 5.04
N ALA A 108 -9.54 -2.16 3.91
CA ALA A 108 -10.19 -1.22 3.01
C ALA A 108 -11.38 -1.89 2.28
N PRO A 109 -12.61 -1.34 2.41
CA PRO A 109 -13.75 -1.84 1.66
C PRO A 109 -13.55 -1.60 0.16
N ASP A 110 -14.05 -2.52 -0.67
CA ASP A 110 -14.00 -2.39 -2.13
C ASP A 110 -14.63 -1.05 -2.57
N PRO A 111 -13.91 -0.18 -3.30
CA PRO A 111 -14.43 1.11 -3.75
C PRO A 111 -15.44 0.99 -4.90
N TYR A 112 -15.48 -0.15 -5.60
CA TYR A 112 -16.29 -0.30 -6.81
C TYR A 112 -17.81 -0.17 -6.57
N PRO A 113 -18.41 -0.81 -5.55
CA PRO A 113 -19.83 -0.65 -5.25
C PRO A 113 -20.24 0.81 -4.97
N LEU A 114 -19.39 1.56 -4.26
CA LEU A 114 -19.64 2.96 -3.95
C LEU A 114 -19.58 3.83 -5.22
N LEU A 115 -18.57 3.60 -6.07
CA LEU A 115 -18.43 4.32 -7.33
C LEU A 115 -19.60 4.02 -8.26
N LYS A 116 -20.01 2.76 -8.36
CA LYS A 116 -21.17 2.35 -9.16
C LYS A 116 -22.44 3.06 -8.67
N ALA A 117 -22.69 3.07 -7.36
CA ALA A 117 -23.84 3.75 -6.78
C ALA A 117 -23.83 5.27 -7.08
N ALA A 118 -22.67 5.92 -7.00
CA ALA A 118 -22.53 7.34 -7.32
C ALA A 118 -22.81 7.65 -8.79
N VAL A 119 -22.35 6.78 -9.70
CA VAL A 119 -22.64 6.90 -11.14
C VAL A 119 -24.14 6.71 -11.39
N ASP A 120 -24.74 5.65 -10.86
CA ASP A 120 -26.17 5.37 -11.00
C ASP A 120 -27.03 6.54 -10.45
N GLN A 121 -26.64 7.10 -9.31
CA GLN A 121 -27.31 8.27 -8.72
C GLN A 121 -27.16 9.52 -9.59
N THR A 122 -25.98 9.75 -10.19
CA THR A 122 -25.75 10.89 -11.09
C THR A 122 -26.62 10.80 -12.34
N VAL A 123 -26.76 9.60 -12.91
CA VAL A 123 -27.66 9.34 -14.04
C VAL A 123 -29.10 9.65 -13.64
N LYS A 124 -29.55 9.15 -12.49
CA LYS A 124 -30.91 9.40 -12.00
C LYS A 124 -31.20 10.89 -11.79
N VAL A 125 -30.26 11.63 -11.20
CA VAL A 125 -30.39 13.08 -11.01
C VAL A 125 -30.45 13.82 -12.34
N ALA A 126 -29.68 13.39 -13.34
CA ALA A 126 -29.75 13.99 -14.68
C ALA A 126 -31.09 13.74 -15.38
N GLU A 127 -31.67 12.55 -15.21
CA GLU A 127 -33.01 12.21 -15.71
C GLU A 127 -34.10 13.06 -15.02
N GLU A 128 -34.08 13.13 -13.69
CA GLU A 128 -35.03 13.94 -12.90
C GLU A 128 -34.92 15.43 -13.24
N ALA A 129 -33.70 15.96 -13.41
CA ALA A 129 -33.48 17.34 -13.82
C ALA A 129 -34.12 17.64 -15.18
N LYS A 130 -34.01 16.72 -16.15
CA LYS A 130 -34.63 16.86 -17.47
C LYS A 130 -36.15 16.82 -17.40
N GLU A 131 -36.73 15.99 -16.53
CA GLU A 131 -38.18 15.96 -16.29
C GLU A 131 -38.68 17.29 -15.72
N PHE A 132 -37.97 17.83 -14.72
CA PHE A 132 -38.31 19.13 -14.15
C PHE A 132 -38.17 20.29 -15.14
N GLU A 133 -37.14 20.29 -16.00
CA GLU A 133 -37.01 21.29 -17.07
C GLU A 133 -38.18 21.25 -18.05
N ASN A 134 -38.64 20.04 -18.43
CA ASN A 134 -39.79 19.88 -19.32
C ASN A 134 -41.09 20.38 -18.67
N GLU A 135 -41.32 20.07 -17.40
CA GLU A 135 -42.51 20.53 -16.68
C GLU A 135 -42.49 22.06 -16.49
N LEU A 136 -41.33 22.65 -16.15
CA LEU A 136 -41.17 24.10 -16.08
C LEU A 136 -41.46 24.77 -17.43
N LYS A 137 -41.04 24.17 -18.53
CA LYS A 137 -41.34 24.67 -19.88
C LYS A 137 -42.84 24.62 -20.15
N ARG A 138 -43.51 23.49 -19.87
CA ARG A 138 -44.96 23.35 -20.06
C ARG A 138 -45.75 24.36 -19.24
N LEU A 139 -45.42 24.52 -17.96
CA LEU A 139 -46.08 25.48 -17.08
C LEU A 139 -45.86 26.93 -17.50
N ARG A 140 -44.69 27.27 -18.06
CA ARG A 140 -44.44 28.60 -18.64
C ARG A 140 -45.32 28.84 -19.87
N GLU A 141 -45.37 27.89 -20.79
CA GLU A 141 -46.22 27.97 -21.99
C GLU A 141 -47.71 28.11 -21.62
N GLU A 142 -48.18 27.35 -20.64
CA GLU A 142 -49.56 27.43 -20.13
C GLU A 142 -49.86 28.81 -19.49
N ASN A 143 -48.93 29.32 -18.67
CA ASN A 143 -49.08 30.66 -18.07
C ASN A 143 -49.12 31.76 -19.14
N ASP A 144 -48.28 31.66 -20.17
CA ASP A 144 -48.27 32.64 -21.26
C ASP A 144 -49.56 32.59 -22.10
N ALA A 145 -50.07 31.38 -22.38
CA ALA A 145 -51.35 31.18 -23.04
C ALA A 145 -52.51 31.82 -22.25
N LEU A 146 -52.62 31.53 -20.95
CA LEU A 146 -53.65 32.09 -20.07
C LEU A 146 -53.56 33.62 -19.97
N ARG A 147 -52.34 34.16 -19.90
CA ARG A 147 -52.13 35.63 -19.92
C ARG A 147 -52.63 36.25 -21.21
N THR A 148 -52.38 35.60 -22.34
CA THR A 148 -52.80 36.08 -23.67
C THR A 148 -54.32 36.02 -23.82
N GLU A 149 -54.95 34.94 -23.37
CA GLU A 149 -56.41 34.78 -23.36
C GLU A 149 -57.08 35.86 -22.50
N ARG A 150 -56.59 36.06 -21.26
CA ARG A 150 -57.07 37.13 -20.36
C ARG A 150 -56.97 38.52 -20.96
N LEU A 151 -55.89 38.82 -21.68
CA LEU A 151 -55.70 40.09 -22.38
C LEU A 151 -56.75 40.29 -23.50
N ASN A 152 -56.98 39.24 -24.30
CA ASN A 152 -57.97 39.27 -25.38
C ASN A 152 -59.40 39.44 -24.85
N GLU A 153 -59.75 38.80 -23.73
CA GLU A 153 -61.04 39.00 -23.05
C GLU A 153 -61.21 40.44 -22.57
N THR A 154 -60.19 41.04 -21.96
CA THR A 154 -60.27 42.44 -21.50
C THR A 154 -60.35 43.47 -22.63
N LEU A 155 -59.85 43.14 -23.82
CA LEU A 155 -59.93 43.99 -25.00
C LEU A 155 -61.27 43.87 -25.75
N SER A 156 -62.06 42.83 -25.44
CA SER A 156 -63.35 42.56 -26.09
C SER A 156 -64.56 43.08 -25.30
N LEU A 157 -64.32 43.71 -24.14
CA LEU A 157 -65.32 44.38 -23.27
C LEU A 157 -65.16 45.90 -23.34
#